data_AF-A0A151A623-F1
#
_entry.id   AF-A0A151A623-F1
#
_cell.length_a   1.000
_cell.length_b   1.000
_cell.length_c   1.000
_cell.angle_alpha   90.00
_cell.angle_beta   90.00
_cell.angle_gamma   90.00
#
_symmetry.space_group_name_H-M   'P 1'
#
loop_
_entity.id
_entity.type
_entity.pdbx_description
1 polymer ?
#
loop_
_entity_poly.entity_id
_entity_poly.type
_entity_poly.pdbx_seq_one_letter_code
_entity_poly.pdbx_strand_id
1 'polypeptide(L)'
;MNLPILPTISTTCIVLSAILVAIGWRKIWKRNIEGHKRIMLTAAVAALLFFIIYASRTVFIGNTAFGGPDSIKIYYTIFLVFHINLATIGGILGLVQIITAFKDKFNIHRKVGPIASIIWFFTAITGVAVYVLLYVLYPGGETTSLIKATLGL
;
A
#
# COMPACT_ATOMS: atom_id res chain seq x y z
N MET A 1 0.61 -22.43 11.57
CA MET A 1 0.21 -21.00 11.63
C MET A 1 -0.82 -20.75 10.56
N ASN A 2 -2.04 -20.34 10.91
CA ASN A 2 -3.04 -19.94 9.92
C ASN A 2 -2.89 -18.43 9.70
N LEU A 3 -2.41 -18.03 8.52
CA LEU A 3 -2.29 -16.63 8.15
C LEU A 3 -3.69 -16.04 7.92
N PRO A 4 -3.98 -14.82 8.40
CA PRO A 4 -5.27 -14.20 8.17
C PRO A 4 -5.44 -13.90 6.67
N ILE A 5 -6.55 -14.36 6.11
CA ILE A 5 -6.81 -14.33 4.66
C ILE A 5 -6.85 -12.89 4.13
N LEU A 6 -7.58 -11.99 4.80
CA LEU A 6 -7.79 -10.61 4.32
C LEU A 6 -6.48 -9.79 4.21
N PRO A 7 -5.61 -9.72 5.24
CA PRO A 7 -4.29 -9.09 5.09
C PRO A 7 -3.45 -9.75 4.01
N THR A 8 -3.48 -11.07 3.90
CA THR A 8 -2.66 -11.79 2.92
C THR A 8 -3.06 -11.42 1.50
N ILE A 9 -4.37 -11.38 1.21
CA ILE A 9 -4.89 -10.93 -0.09
C ILE A 9 -4.54 -9.45 -0.32
N SER A 10 -4.78 -8.59 0.66
CA SER A 10 -4.47 -7.16 0.58
C SER A 10 -2.98 -6.92 0.28
N THR A 11 -2.07 -7.54 1.04
CA THR A 11 -0.62 -7.46 0.83
C THR A 11 -0.22 -8.02 -0.55
N THR A 12 -0.87 -9.09 -1.02
CA THR A 12 -0.63 -9.61 -2.37
C THR A 12 -1.03 -8.58 -3.44
N CYS A 13 -2.17 -7.91 -3.29
CA CYS A 13 -2.60 -6.86 -4.21
C CYS A 13 -1.59 -5.71 -4.32
N ILE A 14 -1.03 -5.23 -3.20
CA ILE A 14 -0.05 -4.13 -3.25
C ILE A 14 1.30 -4.57 -3.84
N VAL A 15 1.73 -5.81 -3.58
CA VAL A 15 2.93 -6.38 -4.22
C VAL A 15 2.74 -6.51 -5.73
N LEU A 16 1.59 -7.01 -6.18
CA LEU A 16 1.25 -7.08 -7.60
C LEU A 16 1.23 -5.67 -8.23
N SER A 17 0.63 -4.70 -7.54
CA SER A 17 0.63 -3.30 -7.97
C SER A 17 2.06 -2.78 -8.15
N ALA A 18 2.96 -3.00 -7.18
CA ALA A 18 4.36 -2.59 -7.28
C ALA A 18 5.08 -3.25 -8.47
N ILE A 19 4.92 -4.56 -8.68
CA ILE A 19 5.50 -5.25 -9.83
C ILE A 19 5.00 -4.64 -11.14
N LEU A 20 3.71 -4.36 -11.24
CA LEU A 20 3.11 -3.72 -12.42
C LEU A 20 3.67 -2.30 -12.62
N VAL A 21 3.85 -1.50 -11.57
CA VAL A 21 4.51 -0.18 -11.66
C VAL A 21 5.93 -0.31 -12.21
N ALA A 22 6.71 -1.31 -11.76
CA ALA A 22 8.06 -1.56 -12.29
C ALA A 22 8.03 -1.92 -13.79
N ILE A 23 7.09 -2.76 -14.21
CA ILE A 23 6.88 -3.09 -15.62
C ILE A 23 6.46 -1.84 -16.41
N GLY A 24 5.53 -1.04 -15.87
CA GLY A 24 5.04 0.21 -16.46
C GLY A 24 6.16 1.24 -16.63
N TRP A 25 7.07 1.35 -15.66
CA TRP A 25 8.25 2.20 -15.75
C TRP A 25 9.19 1.72 -16.86
N ARG A 26 9.45 0.40 -16.94
CA ARG A 26 10.26 -0.15 -18.04
C ARG A 26 9.64 0.11 -19.42
N LYS A 27 8.31 0.05 -19.54
CA LYS A 27 7.60 0.34 -20.80
C LYS A 27 7.78 1.80 -21.23
N ILE A 28 7.64 2.76 -20.31
CA ILE A 28 7.81 4.17 -20.66
C ILE A 28 9.27 4.53 -20.95
N TRP A 29 10.25 3.88 -20.29
CA TRP A 29 11.65 4.04 -20.65
C TRP A 29 11.91 3.63 -22.11
N LYS A 30 11.28 2.54 -22.57
CA LYS A 30 11.29 2.12 -23.98
C LYS A 30 10.39 2.97 -24.90
N ARG A 31 9.85 4.09 -24.43
CA ARG A 31 8.89 4.96 -25.14
C ARG A 31 7.61 4.26 -25.60
N ASN A 32 7.27 3.10 -25.02
CA ASN A 32 6.01 2.42 -25.29
C ASN A 32 4.90 3.00 -24.40
N ILE A 33 4.31 4.11 -24.86
CA ILE A 33 3.31 4.89 -24.12
C ILE A 33 2.02 4.10 -23.89
N GLU A 34 1.51 3.43 -24.92
CA GLU A 34 0.27 2.66 -24.82
C GLU A 34 0.41 1.48 -23.85
N GLY A 35 1.55 0.77 -23.92
CA GLY A 35 1.88 -0.30 -22.98
C GLY A 35 2.05 0.21 -21.54
N HIS A 36 2.66 1.39 -21.36
CA HIS A 36 2.74 2.04 -20.05
C HIS A 36 1.35 2.35 -19.49
N LYS A 37 0.48 2.99 -20.29
CA LYS A 37 -0.89 3.36 -19.87
C LYS A 37 -1.69 2.15 -19.40
N ARG A 38 -1.70 1.07 -20.19
CA ARG A 38 -2.43 -0.17 -19.85
C ARG A 38 -1.94 -0.76 -18.53
N ILE A 39 -0.62 -0.93 -18.39
CA ILE A 39 -0.03 -1.53 -17.19
C ILE A 39 -0.23 -0.65 -15.95
N MET A 40 -0.10 0.68 -16.08
CA MET A 40 -0.34 1.60 -14.96
C MET A 40 -1.80 1.60 -14.49
N LEU A 41 -2.76 1.48 -15.41
CA LEU A 41 -4.17 1.32 -15.04
C LEU A 41 -4.42 -0.01 -14.31
N THR A 42 -3.82 -1.11 -14.77
CA THR A 42 -3.90 -2.40 -14.04
C THR A 42 -3.26 -2.30 -12.66
N ALA A 43 -2.11 -1.61 -12.53
CA ALA A 43 -1.46 -1.37 -11.25
C ALA A 43 -2.35 -0.54 -10.30
N ALA A 44 -3.06 0.46 -10.84
CA ALA A 44 -4.00 1.28 -10.08
C ALA A 44 -5.22 0.47 -9.61
N VAL A 45 -5.74 -0.44 -10.43
CA VAL A 45 -6.83 -1.36 -10.01
C VAL A 45 -6.36 -2.27 -8.87
N ALA A 46 -5.16 -2.84 -8.96
CA ALA A 46 -4.60 -3.65 -7.87
C ALA A 46 -4.42 -2.84 -6.58
N ALA A 47 -3.95 -1.59 -6.68
CA ALA A 47 -3.83 -0.68 -5.54
C ALA A 47 -5.20 -0.32 -4.93
N LEU A 48 -6.22 -0.10 -5.77
CA LEU A 48 -7.58 0.17 -5.33
C LEU A 48 -8.18 -1.02 -4.59
N LEU A 49 -7.99 -2.24 -5.10
CA LEU A 49 -8.41 -3.47 -4.42
C LEU A 49 -7.73 -3.63 -3.05
N PHE A 50 -6.42 -3.38 -2.97
CA PHE A 50 -5.70 -3.32 -1.69
C PHE A 50 -6.39 -2.36 -0.72
N PHE A 51 -6.68 -1.13 -1.16
CA PHE A 51 -7.26 -0.09 -0.32
C PHE A 51 -8.67 -0.45 0.16
N ILE A 52 -9.53 -0.97 -0.73
CA ILE A 52 -10.88 -1.44 -0.38
C ILE A 52 -10.79 -2.51 0.69
N ILE A 53 -9.99 -3.55 0.49
CA ILE A 53 -9.87 -4.67 1.45
C ILE A 53 -9.31 -4.17 2.79
N TYR A 54 -8.27 -3.34 2.76
CA TYR A 54 -7.66 -2.78 3.97
C TYR A 54 -8.64 -1.88 4.74
N ALA A 55 -9.33 -0.97 4.07
CA ALA A 55 -10.28 -0.06 4.69
C ALA A 55 -11.47 -0.82 5.26
N SER A 56 -12.06 -1.75 4.49
CA SER A 56 -13.16 -2.59 4.96
C SER A 56 -12.76 -3.40 6.19
N ARG A 57 -11.59 -4.07 6.16
CA ARG A 57 -11.08 -4.78 7.34
C ARG A 57 -10.97 -3.85 8.55
N THR A 58 -10.35 -2.69 8.36
CA THR A 58 -10.09 -1.74 9.43
C THR A 58 -11.39 -1.26 10.06
N VAL A 59 -12.41 -0.96 9.25
CA VAL A 59 -13.73 -0.53 9.71
C VAL A 59 -14.49 -1.65 10.44
N PHE A 60 -14.58 -2.85 9.86
CA PHE A 60 -15.46 -3.90 10.38
C PHE A 60 -14.79 -4.80 11.42
N ILE A 61 -13.53 -5.19 11.20
CA ILE A 61 -12.79 -6.16 12.02
C ILE A 61 -11.82 -5.46 12.96
N GLY A 62 -11.21 -4.36 12.50
CA GLY A 62 -10.24 -3.60 13.28
C GLY A 62 -8.79 -3.78 12.86
N ASN A 63 -7.91 -3.07 13.55
CA ASN A 63 -6.48 -3.13 13.33
C ASN A 63 -5.82 -4.15 14.27
N THR A 64 -4.81 -4.87 13.78
CA THR A 64 -4.07 -5.84 14.58
C THR A 64 -3.03 -5.13 15.44
N ALA A 65 -3.07 -5.36 16.75
CA ALA A 65 -2.04 -4.86 17.65
C ALA A 65 -0.72 -5.63 17.45
N PHE A 66 0.40 -4.94 17.70
CA PHE A 66 1.71 -5.57 17.68
C PHE A 66 1.85 -6.53 18.88
N GLY A 67 2.07 -7.82 18.61
CA GLY A 67 2.19 -8.86 19.65
C GLY A 67 3.60 -9.33 19.94
N GLY A 68 4.62 -8.59 19.50
CA GLY A 68 6.02 -8.85 19.88
C GLY A 68 6.38 -8.27 21.26
N PRO A 69 7.61 -8.52 21.76
CA PRO A 69 8.08 -8.02 23.05
C PRO A 69 7.95 -6.49 23.23
N ASP A 70 7.71 -6.03 24.46
CA ASP A 70 7.57 -4.60 24.76
C ASP A 70 8.84 -3.79 24.43
N SER A 71 10.02 -4.41 24.55
CA SER A 71 11.31 -3.79 24.22
C SER A 71 11.41 -3.35 22.76
N ILE A 72 10.71 -4.03 21.84
CA ILE A 72 10.75 -3.72 20.40
C ILE A 72 9.53 -2.93 19.92
N LYS A 73 8.47 -2.84 20.74
CA LYS A 73 7.19 -2.21 20.41
C LYS A 73 7.32 -0.74 20.01
N ILE A 74 8.23 -0.01 20.63
CA ILE A 74 8.49 1.40 20.28
C ILE A 74 9.08 1.54 18.86
N TYR A 75 10.04 0.69 18.51
CA TYR A 75 10.66 0.69 17.18
C TYR A 75 9.65 0.30 16.10
N TYR A 76 8.82 -0.71 16.38
CA TYR A 76 7.71 -1.08 15.50
C TYR A 76 6.73 0.09 15.31
N THR A 77 6.34 0.78 16.39
CA THR A 77 5.42 1.92 16.32
C THR A 77 5.99 3.05 15.47
N ILE A 78 7.27 3.41 15.66
CA ILE A 78 7.95 4.43 14.84
C ILE A 78 7.98 4.00 13.37
N PHE A 79 8.33 2.75 13.10
CA PHE A 79 8.34 2.17 11.75
C PHE A 79 6.95 2.20 11.11
N LEU A 80 5.90 1.86 11.86
CA LEU A 80 4.53 1.88 11.39
C LEU A 80 4.07 3.30 11.03
N VAL A 81 4.38 4.29 11.88
CA VAL A 81 4.09 5.71 11.58
C VAL A 81 4.82 6.14 10.31
N PHE A 82 6.07 5.76 10.14
CA PHE A 82 6.83 6.01 8.91
C PHE A 82 6.13 5.39 7.69
N HIS A 83 5.76 4.12 7.76
CA HIS A 83 5.05 3.42 6.68
C HIS A 83 3.72 4.10 6.34
N ILE A 84 2.92 4.48 7.32
CA ILE A 84 1.62 5.14 7.10
C ILE A 84 1.79 6.48 6.38
N ASN A 85 2.77 7.30 6.79
CA ASN A 85 3.06 8.56 6.11
C ASN A 85 3.47 8.33 4.65
N LEU A 86 4.35 7.35 4.43
CA LEU A 86 4.82 6.99 3.11
C LEU A 86 3.68 6.46 2.22
N ALA A 87 2.80 5.62 2.76
CA ALA A 87 1.62 5.10 2.08
C ALA A 87 0.63 6.22 1.72
N THR A 88 0.42 7.18 2.63
CA THR A 88 -0.45 8.33 2.39
C THR A 88 0.10 9.20 1.27
N ILE A 89 1.39 9.55 1.32
CA ILE A 89 2.05 10.33 0.26
C ILE A 89 2.01 9.58 -1.07
N GLY A 90 2.32 8.28 -1.06
CA GLY A 90 2.27 7.42 -2.24
C GLY A 90 0.89 7.36 -2.87
N GLY A 91 -0.17 7.22 -2.07
CA GLY A 91 -1.56 7.23 -2.53
C GLY A 91 -1.96 8.54 -3.18
N ILE A 92 -1.62 9.68 -2.56
CA ILE A 92 -1.86 11.02 -3.12
C ILE A 92 -1.13 11.19 -4.45
N LEU A 93 0.15 10.84 -4.51
CA LEU A 93 0.94 10.94 -5.75
C LEU A 93 0.40 10.02 -6.85
N GLY A 94 -0.07 8.81 -6.50
CA GLY A 94 -0.74 7.91 -7.43
C GLY A 94 -1.98 8.53 -8.05
N LEU A 95 -2.84 9.16 -7.24
CA LEU A 95 -4.01 9.90 -7.73
C LEU A 95 -3.61 11.07 -8.63
N VAL A 96 -2.59 11.84 -8.25
CA VAL A 96 -2.05 12.93 -9.08
C VAL A 96 -1.58 12.40 -10.44
N GLN A 97 -0.90 11.25 -10.50
CA GLN A 97 -0.47 10.67 -11.78
C GLN A 97 -1.65 10.27 -12.66
N ILE A 98 -2.68 9.66 -12.08
CA ILE A 98 -3.90 9.28 -12.79
C ILE A 98 -4.61 10.54 -13.34
N ILE A 99 -4.84 11.55 -12.50
CA ILE A 99 -5.51 12.79 -12.89
C ILE A 99 -4.72 13.53 -13.98
N THR A 100 -3.40 13.65 -13.83
CA THR A 100 -2.57 14.34 -14.83
C THR A 100 -2.51 13.59 -16.15
N ALA A 101 -2.59 12.25 -16.14
CA ALA A 101 -2.70 11.46 -17.36
C ALA A 101 -4.06 11.65 -18.06
N PHE A 102 -5.17 11.68 -17.32
CA PHE A 102 -6.52 11.90 -17.90
C PHE A 102 -6.77 13.34 -18.37
N LYS A 103 -6.07 14.33 -17.80
CA LYS A 103 -6.15 15.74 -18.21
C LYS A 103 -5.09 16.13 -19.26
N ASP A 104 -4.41 15.14 -19.86
CA ASP A 104 -3.32 15.34 -20.82
C ASP A 104 -2.20 16.28 -20.34
N LYS A 105 -2.01 16.41 -19.02
CA LYS A 105 -0.97 17.25 -18.40
C LYS A 105 0.37 16.50 -18.33
N PHE A 106 0.84 16.02 -19.48
CA PHE A 106 2.01 15.13 -19.56
C PHE A 106 3.34 15.77 -19.13
N ASN A 107 3.44 17.10 -19.12
CA ASN A 107 4.62 17.79 -18.59
C ASN A 107 4.76 17.58 -17.08
N ILE A 108 3.65 17.66 -16.34
CA ILE A 108 3.62 17.42 -14.90
C ILE A 108 3.77 15.92 -14.62
N HIS A 109 3.05 15.08 -15.36
CA HIS A 109 3.12 13.63 -15.24
C HIS A 109 4.56 13.12 -15.37
N ARG A 110 5.30 13.57 -16.39
CA ARG A 110 6.70 13.16 -16.61
C ARG A 110 7.65 13.65 -15.50
N LYS A 111 7.40 14.82 -14.92
CA LYS A 111 8.23 15.37 -13.85
C LYS A 111 8.00 14.65 -12.51
N VAL A 112 6.75 14.35 -12.18
CA VAL A 112 6.38 13.79 -10.86
C VAL A 112 6.34 12.26 -10.88
N GLY A 113 6.08 11.63 -12.03
CA GLY A 113 5.94 10.18 -12.17
C GLY A 113 7.09 9.33 -11.61
N PRO A 114 8.38 9.68 -11.86
CA PRO A 114 9.51 8.97 -11.25
C PRO A 114 9.52 9.05 -9.72
N ILE A 115 9.24 10.23 -9.16
CA ILE A 115 9.18 10.44 -7.69
C ILE A 115 8.04 9.62 -7.09
N ALA A 116 6.86 9.69 -7.72
CA ALA A 116 5.70 8.90 -7.32
C ALA A 116 6.01 7.40 -7.30
N SER A 117 6.69 6.90 -8.33
CA SER A 117 7.03 5.49 -8.46
C SER A 117 8.07 5.05 -7.42
N ILE A 118 9.08 5.88 -7.11
CA ILE A 118 10.07 5.59 -6.05
C ILE A 118 9.37 5.47 -4.70
N ILE A 119 8.56 6.47 -4.33
CA ILE A 119 7.81 6.46 -3.07
C ILE A 119 6.90 5.23 -3.02
N TRP A 120 6.23 4.89 -4.11
CA TRP A 120 5.38 3.71 -4.19
C TRP A 120 6.12 2.39 -3.92
N PHE A 121 7.34 2.23 -4.44
CA PHE A 121 8.14 1.04 -4.15
C PHE A 121 8.53 0.95 -2.68
N PHE A 122 8.98 2.05 -2.07
CA PHE A 122 9.28 2.05 -0.64
C PHE A 122 8.01 1.76 0.18
N THR A 123 6.84 2.29 -0.20
CA THR A 123 5.56 1.98 0.44
C THR A 123 5.26 0.49 0.38
N ALA A 124 5.38 -0.13 -0.80
CA ALA A 124 5.09 -1.55 -0.95
C ALA A 124 6.04 -2.44 -0.14
N ILE A 125 7.35 -2.15 -0.18
CA ILE A 125 8.37 -2.89 0.59
C ILE A 125 8.11 -2.78 2.09
N THR A 126 7.89 -1.56 2.59
CA THR A 126 7.61 -1.33 4.01
C THR A 126 6.27 -1.95 4.43
N GLY A 127 5.26 -1.97 3.56
CA GLY A 127 3.98 -2.63 3.81
C GLY A 127 4.10 -4.16 3.91
N VAL A 128 4.93 -4.77 3.08
CA VAL A 128 5.28 -6.20 3.22
C VAL A 128 5.97 -6.45 4.55
N ALA A 129 6.90 -5.58 4.96
CA ALA A 129 7.56 -5.70 6.26
C ALA A 129 6.55 -5.57 7.43
N VAL A 130 5.59 -4.64 7.37
CA VAL A 130 4.49 -4.57 8.35
C VAL A 130 3.72 -5.89 8.42
N TYR A 131 3.35 -6.46 7.27
CA TYR A 131 2.65 -7.75 7.22
C TYR A 131 3.45 -8.87 7.87
N VAL A 132 4.74 -8.98 7.53
CA VAL A 132 5.64 -10.01 8.09
C VAL A 132 5.77 -9.85 9.61
N LEU A 133 5.97 -8.63 10.09
CA LEU A 133 6.08 -8.36 11.53
C LEU A 133 4.79 -8.71 12.27
N LEU A 134 3.61 -8.38 11.72
CA LEU A 134 2.34 -8.61 12.40
C LEU A 134 1.82 -10.04 12.34
N TYR A 135 2.10 -10.78 11.26
CA TYR A 135 1.42 -12.05 10.97
C TYR A 135 2.34 -13.25 10.78
N VAL A 136 3.65 -13.04 10.59
CA VAL A 136 4.61 -14.12 10.35
C VAL A 136 5.60 -14.26 11.50
N LEU A 137 6.20 -13.15 11.97
CA LEU A 137 7.23 -13.20 12.99
C LEU A 137 6.70 -13.19 14.42
N TYR A 138 5.69 -12.35 14.70
CA TYR A 138 5.09 -12.25 16.03
C TYR A 138 3.68 -12.84 16.02
N PRO A 139 3.24 -13.50 17.11
CA PRO A 139 1.84 -13.85 17.27
C PRO A 139 1.05 -12.53 17.28
N GLY A 140 0.23 -12.28 16.27
CA GLY A 140 -0.56 -11.04 16.19
C GLY A 140 -1.35 -10.82 17.47
N GLY A 141 -1.30 -9.60 18.03
CA GLY A 141 -2.06 -9.24 19.22
C GLY A 141 -3.57 -9.21 18.96
N GLU A 142 -4.36 -8.95 20.00
CA GLU A 142 -5.82 -8.82 19.87
C GLU A 142 -6.21 -7.81 18.78
N THR A 143 -7.23 -8.15 18.00
CA THR A 143 -7.81 -7.27 16.97
C THR A 143 -9.11 -6.65 17.49
N THR A 144 -9.19 -5.32 17.53
CA THR A 144 -10.40 -4.60 17.96
C THR A 144 -10.97 -3.74 16.85
N SER A 145 -12.25 -3.93 16.52
CA SER A 145 -12.99 -3.18 15.49
C SER A 145 -12.99 -1.67 15.74
N LEU A 146 -12.85 -0.87 14.68
CA LEU A 146 -12.94 0.60 14.76
C LEU A 146 -14.28 1.06 15.32
N ILE A 147 -15.38 0.44 14.89
CA ILE A 147 -16.75 0.78 15.34
C ILE A 147 -16.89 0.54 16.84
N LYS A 148 -16.39 -0.61 17.32
CA LYS A 148 -16.41 -0.96 18.74
C LYS A 148 -15.54 -0.01 19.57
N ALA A 149 -14.37 0.36 19.05
CA ALA A 149 -13.44 1.26 19.72
C ALA A 149 -13.96 2.71 19.80
N THR A 150 -14.74 3.18 18.82
CA THR A 150 -15.24 4.58 18.79
C THR A 150 -16.65 4.74 19.35
N LEU A 151 -17.55 3.78 19.13
CA LEU A 151 -18.95 3.85 19.52
C LEU A 151 -19.29 3.02 20.77
N GLY A 152 -18.36 2.19 21.26
CA GLY A 152 -18.58 1.36 22.45
C GLY A 152 -19.58 0.22 22.29
N LEU A 153 -19.92 -0.14 21.04
CA LEU A 153 -20.85 -1.23 20.67
C LEU A 153 -20.14 -2.60 20.63
#